data_AF-M6ZHZ2-F1
#
_entry.id   AF-M6ZHZ2-F1
#
_cell.length_a   1.000
_cell.length_b   1.000
_cell.length_c   1.000
_cell.angle_alpha   90.00
_cell.angle_beta   90.00
_cell.angle_gamma   90.00
#
_symmetry.space_group_name_H-M   'P 1'
#
loop_
_entity.id
_entity.type
_entity.pdbx_description
1 polymer ?
#
loop_
_entity_poly.entity_id
_entity_poly.type
_entity_poly.pdbx_seq_one_letter_code
_entity_poly.pdbx_strand_id
1 'polypeptide(L)'
;MPHVKLDNGLVRLDLQAEAYSDAKRDGLSMNEFMEREESGFGYDPETPTGKNLSAFERQLMANNVSIGEASFSVDDFIKASNQSKYLFPEFVNQNIYIGMNQGQLQVKLEDTHSVKTRISQGAARSVAFDIEGSDLTAKKKAKESGGKFPKATIKAQEKAIETSPVGLEINFTYESLKRMQILKVQNIFQVFGWKLSQQITKEALRVIKSGDGNTGTEAKTSQTLGTVWKYSDVVNLLLSADQGVEFTHAVVSKNFLEKMLTDETNFKQFQSMNLLEGYVKTGQVLNFFGMNWKTHPDMDDDAILTWNKDVTLELYEDSAGQLVESDRFIREQIEGTVISYDFAFAKLFSASCHHKTKNLNRIAKHMLNEVAELKKQLRIKPKSLDLSDVRDGDSASPFEEFLESAAALAKARLTSWGVAIPDSPPYTTPLRTSEILLIKAEIIEEFGYNDGFDPEEVSTGGGEGTKVKRSRMSAEERGEIVEGFRNKAYFLLFGKQPSESPGVA
;
A
#
# COMPACT_ATOMS: atom_id res chain seq x y z
N MET A 1 -17.84 18.05 -44.67
CA MET A 1 -19.16 18.68 -44.95
C MET A 1 -19.40 19.64 -43.82
N PRO A 2 -19.66 20.94 -44.02
CA PRO A 2 -19.73 21.91 -42.90
C PRO A 2 -20.67 21.42 -41.78
N HIS A 3 -20.43 21.85 -40.54
CA HIS A 3 -21.30 21.57 -39.40
C HIS A 3 -22.77 21.77 -39.79
N VAL A 4 -23.66 20.88 -39.33
CA VAL A 4 -25.08 20.91 -39.70
C VAL A 4 -25.93 20.86 -38.44
N LYS A 5 -26.88 21.78 -38.32
CA LYS A 5 -27.94 21.68 -37.31
C LYS A 5 -29.05 20.77 -37.85
N LEU A 6 -29.39 19.75 -37.08
CA LEU A 6 -30.40 18.75 -37.43
C LEU A 6 -31.78 19.19 -36.98
N ASP A 7 -32.82 18.60 -37.58
CA ASP A 7 -34.23 18.93 -37.27
C ASP A 7 -34.61 18.63 -35.81
N ASN A 8 -33.90 17.71 -35.16
CA ASN A 8 -34.08 17.37 -33.75
C ASN A 8 -33.33 18.32 -32.78
N GLY A 9 -32.73 19.41 -33.30
CA GLY A 9 -32.01 20.41 -32.52
C GLY A 9 -30.54 20.07 -32.21
N LEU A 10 -30.09 18.84 -32.49
CA LEU A 10 -28.69 18.47 -32.35
C LEU A 10 -27.83 19.17 -33.42
N VAL A 11 -26.54 19.33 -33.13
CA VAL A 11 -25.55 19.74 -34.11
C VAL A 11 -24.70 18.53 -34.48
N ARG A 12 -24.56 18.25 -35.78
CA ARG A 12 -23.61 17.27 -36.29
C ARG A 12 -22.34 17.98 -36.71
N LEU A 13 -21.22 17.65 -36.07
CA LEU A 13 -19.95 18.27 -36.35
C LEU A 13 -19.27 17.68 -37.60
N ASP A 14 -18.47 18.50 -38.28
CA ASP A 14 -17.56 18.08 -39.35
C ASP A 14 -16.15 17.90 -38.81
N LEU A 15 -15.94 16.82 -38.07
CA LEU A 15 -14.64 16.54 -37.50
C LEU A 15 -13.64 16.15 -38.60
N GLN A 16 -12.42 16.67 -38.49
CA GLN A 16 -11.28 16.29 -39.30
C GLN A 16 -10.23 15.62 -38.42
N ALA A 17 -9.17 15.08 -39.02
CA ALA A 17 -8.13 14.38 -38.26
C ALA A 17 -7.46 15.32 -37.25
N GLU A 18 -7.32 16.59 -37.63
CA GLU A 18 -6.71 17.65 -36.86
C GLU A 18 -7.49 18.01 -35.59
N ALA A 19 -8.77 17.63 -35.47
CA ALA A 19 -9.62 18.00 -34.33
C ALA A 19 -9.02 17.57 -32.98
N TYR A 20 -8.35 16.41 -32.92
CA TYR A 20 -7.66 15.95 -31.70
C TYR A 20 -6.43 16.80 -31.37
N SER A 21 -5.69 17.23 -32.38
CA SER A 21 -4.55 18.13 -32.20
C SER A 21 -4.99 19.55 -31.83
N ASP A 22 -6.11 20.01 -32.36
CA ASP A 22 -6.73 21.29 -32.02
C ASP A 22 -7.26 21.27 -30.59
N ALA A 23 -7.96 20.22 -30.17
CA ALA A 23 -8.39 20.02 -28.78
C ALA A 23 -7.19 20.06 -27.82
N LYS A 24 -6.13 19.33 -28.15
CA LYS A 24 -4.88 19.32 -27.36
C LYS A 24 -4.22 20.71 -27.30
N ARG A 25 -4.12 21.42 -28.42
CA ARG A 25 -3.57 22.79 -28.47
C ARG A 25 -4.36 23.74 -27.56
N ASP A 26 -5.67 23.56 -27.51
CA ASP A 26 -6.58 24.40 -26.75
C ASP A 26 -6.70 23.97 -25.27
N GLY A 27 -6.01 22.90 -24.85
CA GLY A 27 -6.04 22.36 -23.49
C GLY A 27 -7.38 21.72 -23.11
N LEU A 28 -8.13 21.24 -24.11
CA LEU A 28 -9.44 20.63 -23.96
C LEU A 28 -9.36 19.13 -24.20
N SER A 29 -10.15 18.37 -23.44
CA SER A 29 -10.53 17.02 -23.84
C SER A 29 -11.34 17.07 -25.14
N MET A 30 -11.37 15.96 -25.88
CA MET A 30 -12.15 15.90 -27.13
C MET A 30 -13.65 16.15 -26.88
N ASN A 31 -14.18 15.69 -25.73
CA ASN A 31 -15.57 15.97 -25.35
C ASN A 31 -15.82 17.47 -25.08
N GLU A 32 -14.93 18.14 -24.34
CA GLU A 32 -15.00 19.60 -24.11
C GLU A 32 -14.86 20.39 -25.42
N PHE A 33 -13.98 19.92 -26.33
CA PHE A 33 -13.83 20.51 -27.67
C PHE A 33 -15.13 20.39 -28.47
N MET A 34 -15.72 19.20 -28.57
CA MET A 34 -16.99 19.00 -29.27
C MET A 34 -18.12 19.86 -28.67
N GLU A 35 -18.20 19.96 -27.34
CA GLU A 35 -19.20 20.80 -26.67
C GLU A 35 -19.04 22.28 -27.02
N ARG A 36 -17.80 22.76 -27.12
CA ARG A 36 -17.51 24.13 -27.55
C ARG A 36 -17.92 24.37 -29.00
N GLU A 37 -17.57 23.45 -29.92
CA GLU A 37 -17.91 23.58 -31.33
C GLU A 37 -19.43 23.49 -31.58
N GLU A 38 -20.13 22.58 -30.89
CA GLU A 38 -21.59 22.48 -30.91
C GLU A 38 -22.24 23.79 -30.44
N SER A 39 -21.77 24.34 -29.31
CA SER A 39 -22.28 25.60 -28.77
C SER A 39 -22.02 26.77 -29.71
N GLY A 40 -20.82 26.83 -30.30
CA GLY A 40 -20.45 27.82 -31.31
C GLY A 40 -21.31 27.76 -32.57
N PHE A 41 -21.89 26.59 -32.87
CA PHE A 41 -22.81 26.37 -33.98
C PHE A 41 -24.30 26.38 -33.57
N GLY A 42 -24.61 26.85 -32.36
CA GLY A 42 -25.97 27.09 -31.90
C GLY A 42 -26.72 25.85 -31.41
N TYR A 43 -26.01 24.85 -30.89
CA TYR A 43 -26.62 23.83 -30.03
C TYR A 43 -27.18 24.49 -28.75
N ASP A 44 -28.39 24.08 -28.37
CA ASP A 44 -29.04 24.51 -27.13
C ASP A 44 -29.00 23.36 -26.12
N PRO A 45 -28.36 23.52 -24.95
CA PRO A 45 -28.36 22.50 -23.89
C PRO A 45 -29.75 22.05 -23.41
N GLU A 46 -30.77 22.89 -23.60
CA GLU A 46 -32.16 22.54 -23.28
C GLU A 46 -32.87 21.75 -24.40
N THR A 47 -32.17 21.44 -25.49
CA THR A 47 -32.70 20.58 -26.58
C THR A 47 -33.13 19.22 -26.01
N PRO A 48 -34.41 18.83 -26.15
CA PRO A 48 -34.91 17.60 -25.53
C PRO A 48 -34.17 16.33 -25.96
N THR A 49 -33.80 16.23 -27.24
CA THR A 49 -33.17 15.03 -27.83
C THR A 49 -31.75 14.78 -27.31
N GLY A 50 -31.03 15.82 -26.89
CA GLY A 50 -29.65 15.72 -26.39
C GLY A 50 -29.50 15.94 -24.88
N LYS A 51 -30.62 16.11 -24.17
CA LYS A 51 -30.61 16.49 -22.77
C LYS A 51 -29.95 15.41 -21.91
N ASN A 52 -29.01 15.82 -21.06
CA ASN A 52 -28.18 14.96 -20.20
C ASN A 52 -27.19 14.03 -20.93
N LEU A 53 -27.02 14.17 -22.25
CA LEU A 53 -25.96 13.49 -22.97
C LEU A 53 -24.70 14.35 -22.98
N SER A 54 -23.53 13.72 -22.93
CA SER A 54 -22.26 14.36 -23.26
C SER A 54 -22.18 14.76 -24.74
N ALA A 55 -21.25 15.64 -25.11
CA ALA A 55 -21.06 16.02 -26.52
C ALA A 55 -20.70 14.80 -27.38
N PHE A 56 -19.89 13.87 -26.86
CA PHE A 56 -19.59 12.62 -27.54
C PHE A 56 -20.86 11.79 -27.82
N GLU A 57 -21.72 11.58 -26.82
CA GLU A 57 -22.98 10.84 -26.99
C GLU A 57 -23.94 11.53 -27.95
N ARG A 58 -24.01 12.87 -27.92
CA ARG A 58 -24.75 13.66 -28.91
C ARG A 58 -24.20 13.46 -30.31
N GLN A 59 -22.88 13.42 -30.49
CA GLN A 59 -22.27 13.16 -31.79
C GLN A 59 -22.52 11.73 -32.28
N LEU A 60 -22.53 10.72 -31.41
CA LEU A 60 -22.94 9.37 -31.78
C LEU A 60 -24.38 9.37 -32.30
N MET A 61 -25.29 10.05 -31.60
CA MET A 61 -26.70 10.16 -31.99
C MET A 61 -26.88 10.93 -33.30
N ALA A 62 -26.22 12.09 -33.45
CA ALA A 62 -26.26 12.92 -34.65
C ALA A 62 -25.72 12.22 -35.91
N ASN A 63 -24.89 11.19 -35.72
CA ASN A 63 -24.31 10.37 -36.78
C ASN A 63 -24.96 8.97 -36.90
N ASN A 64 -26.09 8.73 -36.21
CA ASN A 64 -26.82 7.46 -36.23
C ASN A 64 -25.95 6.23 -35.88
N VAL A 65 -25.07 6.37 -34.88
CA VAL A 65 -24.19 5.28 -34.44
C VAL A 65 -24.86 4.47 -33.32
N SER A 66 -25.45 3.32 -33.69
CA SER A 66 -26.23 2.46 -32.79
C SER A 66 -25.39 1.40 -32.06
N ILE A 67 -24.59 1.81 -31.07
CA ILE A 67 -23.68 0.92 -30.32
C ILE A 67 -24.41 -0.21 -29.56
N GLY A 68 -25.70 -0.04 -29.24
CA GLY A 68 -26.52 -1.00 -28.50
C GLY A 68 -27.17 -2.12 -29.32
N GLU A 69 -27.03 -2.11 -30.65
CA GLU A 69 -27.64 -3.13 -31.51
C GLU A 69 -26.86 -4.46 -31.47
N ALA A 70 -27.60 -5.57 -31.47
CA ALA A 70 -27.00 -6.90 -31.52
C ALA A 70 -26.20 -7.09 -32.81
N SER A 71 -24.98 -7.61 -32.70
CA SER A 71 -24.05 -7.80 -33.83
C SER A 71 -23.48 -6.54 -34.47
N PHE A 72 -23.70 -5.35 -33.89
CA PHE A 72 -23.03 -4.13 -34.33
C PHE A 72 -21.51 -4.25 -34.12
N SER A 73 -20.76 -4.28 -35.22
CA SER A 73 -19.32 -4.43 -35.22
C SER A 73 -18.58 -3.09 -35.18
N VAL A 74 -17.28 -3.12 -34.96
CA VAL A 74 -16.43 -1.93 -35.14
C VAL A 74 -16.49 -1.43 -36.59
N ASP A 75 -16.54 -2.33 -37.58
CA ASP A 75 -16.70 -1.95 -38.99
C ASP A 75 -18.03 -1.21 -39.24
N ASP A 76 -19.12 -1.66 -38.60
CA ASP A 76 -20.42 -0.97 -38.64
C ASP A 76 -20.35 0.41 -37.98
N PHE A 77 -19.64 0.52 -36.84
CA PHE A 77 -19.39 1.80 -36.19
C PHE A 77 -18.70 2.78 -37.14
N ILE A 78 -17.58 2.37 -37.75
CA ILE A 78 -16.76 3.22 -38.61
C ILE A 78 -17.53 3.64 -39.87
N LYS A 79 -18.39 2.76 -40.41
CA LYS A 79 -19.18 3.01 -41.63
C LYS A 79 -20.50 3.72 -41.40
N ALA A 80 -20.96 3.86 -40.15
CA ALA A 80 -22.25 4.48 -39.85
C ALA A 80 -22.38 5.91 -40.41
N SER A 81 -21.27 6.67 -40.46
CA SER A 81 -21.22 7.98 -41.10
C SER A 81 -19.80 8.35 -41.52
N ASN A 82 -19.65 9.39 -42.34
CA ASN A 82 -18.34 9.95 -42.68
C ASN A 82 -17.59 10.53 -41.46
N GLN A 83 -18.29 10.80 -40.36
CA GLN A 83 -17.71 11.34 -39.12
C GLN A 83 -17.30 10.24 -38.13
N SER A 84 -17.85 9.04 -38.25
CA SER A 84 -17.71 8.00 -37.23
C SER A 84 -16.27 7.57 -36.99
N LYS A 85 -15.43 7.54 -38.03
CA LYS A 85 -13.98 7.26 -37.88
C LYS A 85 -13.25 8.26 -36.99
N TYR A 86 -13.71 9.52 -36.93
CA TYR A 86 -13.15 10.55 -36.05
C TYR A 86 -13.74 10.49 -34.63
N LEU A 87 -14.86 9.80 -34.44
CA LEU A 87 -15.46 9.55 -33.12
C LEU A 87 -14.90 8.28 -32.46
N PHE A 88 -14.34 7.36 -33.25
CA PHE A 88 -13.85 6.08 -32.73
C PHE A 88 -12.71 6.20 -31.71
N PRO A 89 -11.68 7.06 -31.86
CA PRO A 89 -10.67 7.21 -30.83
C PRO A 89 -11.26 7.72 -29.51
N GLU A 90 -12.29 8.57 -29.57
CA GLU A 90 -12.98 9.05 -28.37
C GLU A 90 -13.83 7.96 -27.72
N PHE A 91 -14.51 7.12 -28.52
CA PHE A 91 -15.16 5.91 -28.00
C PHE A 91 -14.18 5.04 -27.19
N VAL A 92 -12.95 4.89 -27.68
CA VAL A 92 -11.90 4.15 -26.99
C VAL A 92 -11.49 4.84 -25.69
N ASN A 93 -11.18 6.14 -25.71
CA ASN A 93 -10.85 6.93 -24.52
C ASN A 93 -11.93 6.80 -23.44
N GLN A 94 -13.20 6.99 -23.80
CA GLN A 94 -14.33 6.92 -22.86
C GLN A 94 -14.42 5.54 -22.19
N ASN A 95 -14.24 4.46 -22.94
CA ASN A 95 -14.27 3.12 -22.37
C ASN A 95 -13.06 2.83 -21.47
N ILE A 96 -11.89 3.37 -21.78
CA ILE A 96 -10.73 3.30 -20.89
C ILE A 96 -11.02 4.07 -19.59
N TYR A 97 -11.55 5.30 -19.66
CA TYR A 97 -11.92 6.08 -18.48
C TYR A 97 -13.01 5.41 -17.63
N ILE A 98 -14.02 4.79 -18.26
CA ILE A 98 -15.01 3.97 -17.54
C ILE A 98 -14.29 2.85 -16.79
N GLY A 99 -13.40 2.12 -17.47
CA GLY A 99 -12.56 1.08 -16.88
C GLY A 99 -11.72 1.56 -15.70
N MET A 100 -11.10 2.73 -15.80
CA MET A 100 -10.28 3.32 -14.74
C MET A 100 -11.06 3.59 -13.45
N ASN A 101 -12.38 3.81 -13.56
CA ASN A 101 -13.29 4.11 -12.46
C ASN A 101 -14.07 2.87 -11.96
N GLN A 102 -13.88 1.71 -12.60
CA GLN A 102 -14.46 0.44 -12.16
C GLN A 102 -13.76 -0.09 -10.90
N GLY A 103 -14.46 -0.99 -10.21
CA GLY A 103 -14.00 -1.56 -8.94
C GLY A 103 -14.64 -0.88 -7.73
N GLN A 104 -14.98 -1.68 -6.73
CA GLN A 104 -15.66 -1.21 -5.51
C GLN A 104 -14.70 -1.11 -4.33
N LEU A 105 -13.89 -2.15 -4.14
CA LEU A 105 -12.98 -2.30 -3.00
C LEU A 105 -11.57 -1.76 -3.25
N GLN A 106 -11.17 -1.61 -4.51
CA GLN A 106 -9.83 -1.14 -4.84
C GLN A 106 -9.70 0.36 -4.69
N VAL A 107 -8.47 0.83 -4.41
CA VAL A 107 -8.14 2.25 -4.47
C VAL A 107 -8.41 2.75 -5.87
N LYS A 108 -9.16 3.84 -5.97
CA LYS A 108 -9.39 4.56 -7.23
C LYS A 108 -8.50 5.78 -7.30
N LEU A 109 -8.28 6.30 -8.50
CA LEU A 109 -7.52 7.54 -8.70
C LEU A 109 -8.09 8.72 -7.89
N GLU A 110 -9.41 8.85 -7.84
CA GLU A 110 -10.14 9.87 -7.06
C GLU A 110 -9.93 9.76 -5.54
N ASP A 111 -9.54 8.60 -5.02
CA ASP A 111 -9.27 8.39 -3.59
C ASP A 111 -7.90 8.97 -3.17
N THR A 112 -7.03 9.32 -4.14
CA THR A 112 -5.59 9.58 -3.88
C THR A 112 -5.23 11.05 -3.76
N HIS A 113 -5.95 11.95 -4.42
CA HIS A 113 -5.56 13.36 -4.59
C HIS A 113 -6.67 14.34 -4.21
N SER A 114 -6.23 15.55 -3.85
CA SER A 114 -7.09 16.66 -3.44
C SER A 114 -7.41 17.61 -4.59
N VAL A 115 -6.40 17.85 -5.42
CA VAL A 115 -6.41 18.81 -6.52
C VAL A 115 -5.80 18.15 -7.73
N LYS A 116 -6.35 18.48 -8.90
CA LYS A 116 -5.88 18.05 -10.20
C LYS A 116 -5.45 19.30 -10.98
N THR A 117 -4.22 19.29 -11.46
CA THR A 117 -3.61 20.39 -12.21
C THR A 117 -3.24 19.89 -13.59
N ARG A 118 -3.90 20.46 -14.61
CA ARG A 118 -3.63 20.16 -16.02
C ARG A 118 -2.40 20.96 -16.48
N ILE A 119 -1.43 20.28 -17.09
CA ILE A 119 -0.24 20.90 -17.68
C ILE A 119 -0.17 20.59 -19.17
N SER A 120 0.33 21.54 -19.97
CA SER A 120 0.39 21.40 -21.42
C SER A 120 1.67 20.69 -21.89
N GLN A 121 2.84 21.00 -21.32
CA GLN A 121 4.12 20.27 -21.44
C GLN A 121 5.11 20.69 -20.34
N GLY A 122 6.01 19.78 -19.94
CA GLY A 122 7.22 20.09 -19.16
C GLY A 122 7.18 19.65 -17.69
N ALA A 123 8.22 20.04 -16.94
CA ALA A 123 8.32 19.78 -15.51
C ALA A 123 7.45 20.77 -14.73
N ALA A 124 6.58 20.26 -13.85
CA ALA A 124 5.83 21.08 -12.91
C ALA A 124 6.66 21.31 -11.64
N ARG A 125 6.51 22.48 -11.00
CA ARG A 125 7.05 22.69 -9.65
C ARG A 125 5.89 22.76 -8.69
N SER A 126 5.78 21.77 -7.82
CA SER A 126 4.77 21.81 -6.77
C SER A 126 5.15 22.80 -5.67
N VAL A 127 4.12 23.40 -5.07
CA VAL A 127 4.23 24.21 -3.88
C VAL A 127 3.65 23.40 -2.74
N ALA A 128 4.44 23.17 -1.69
CA ALA A 128 3.94 22.47 -0.52
C ALA A 128 4.01 23.34 0.73
N PHE A 129 3.29 22.89 1.74
CA PHE A 129 3.26 23.55 3.02
C PHE A 129 4.42 23.05 3.90
N ASP A 130 5.29 23.95 4.37
CA ASP A 130 6.41 23.60 5.25
C ASP A 130 5.92 23.51 6.70
N ILE A 131 5.49 22.32 7.10
CA ILE A 131 4.92 22.05 8.43
C ILE A 131 5.98 22.18 9.52
N GLU A 132 7.14 21.56 9.34
CA GLU A 132 8.20 21.51 10.36
C GLU A 132 8.78 22.91 10.62
N GLY A 133 8.80 23.77 9.60
CA GLY A 133 9.16 25.18 9.71
C GLY A 133 8.04 26.13 10.14
N SER A 134 6.83 25.62 10.42
CA SER A 134 5.65 26.44 10.74
C SER A 134 5.14 26.25 12.17
N ASP A 135 4.87 27.36 12.87
CA ASP A 135 4.08 27.32 14.11
C ASP A 135 2.58 27.42 13.75
N LEU A 136 1.93 26.26 13.65
CA LEU A 136 0.49 26.14 13.37
C LEU A 136 -0.40 26.34 14.60
N THR A 137 0.16 26.63 15.78
CA THR A 137 -0.65 26.78 16.98
C THR A 137 -1.43 28.09 16.97
N ALA A 138 -2.75 28.03 16.80
CA ALA A 138 -3.59 29.23 16.89
C ALA A 138 -3.55 29.79 18.33
N LYS A 139 -2.86 30.92 18.52
CA LYS A 139 -2.69 31.56 19.84
C LYS A 139 -3.61 32.77 19.97
N LYS A 140 -4.40 32.82 21.06
CA LYS A 140 -5.10 34.05 21.47
C LYS A 140 -4.08 35.09 21.88
N LYS A 141 -4.14 36.28 21.27
CA LYS A 141 -3.28 37.40 21.64
C LYS A 141 -3.98 38.28 22.68
N ALA A 142 -3.30 38.57 23.79
CA ALA A 142 -3.72 39.63 24.71
C ALA A 142 -3.54 40.98 24.00
N LYS A 143 -4.60 41.82 24.00
CA LYS A 143 -4.63 43.11 23.27
C LYS A 143 -3.45 44.03 23.60
N GLU A 144 -2.84 43.86 24.76
CA GLU A 144 -1.85 44.80 25.34
C GLU A 144 -0.38 44.39 25.13
N SER A 145 -0.05 43.14 24.78
CA SER A 145 1.34 42.65 24.88
C SER A 145 2.23 42.84 23.65
N GLY A 146 1.73 43.39 22.54
CA GLY A 146 2.53 43.61 21.33
C GLY A 146 3.12 42.34 20.67
N GLY A 147 2.90 41.15 21.21
CA GLY A 147 3.50 39.89 20.73
C GLY A 147 3.14 39.55 19.28
N LYS A 148 4.06 38.92 18.54
CA LYS A 148 3.83 38.51 17.15
C LYS A 148 2.91 37.30 17.08
N PHE A 149 2.09 37.22 16.03
CA PHE A 149 1.34 36.00 15.73
C PHE A 149 2.30 34.88 15.29
N PRO A 150 1.94 33.61 15.54
CA PRO A 150 2.57 32.45 14.91
C PRO A 150 2.64 32.63 13.39
N LYS A 151 3.75 32.22 12.80
CA LYS A 151 3.99 32.35 11.37
C LYS A 151 3.95 30.96 10.74
N ALA A 152 3.07 30.81 9.76
CA ALA A 152 3.08 29.71 8.82
C ALA A 152 3.95 30.07 7.61
N THR A 153 4.68 29.10 7.07
CA THR A 153 5.57 29.26 5.92
C THR A 153 5.11 28.33 4.80
N ILE A 154 4.85 28.89 3.62
CA ILE A 154 4.59 28.16 2.39
C ILE A 154 5.85 28.24 1.54
N LYS A 155 6.35 27.11 1.04
CA LYS A 155 7.55 27.07 0.21
C LYS A 155 7.28 26.30 -1.09
N ALA A 156 7.83 26.80 -2.18
CA ALA A 156 7.95 25.99 -3.39
C ALA A 156 8.92 24.85 -3.11
N GLN A 157 8.61 23.65 -3.59
CA GLN A 157 9.51 22.50 -3.48
C GLN A 157 10.76 22.72 -4.33
N GLU A 158 11.91 22.22 -3.86
CA GLU A 158 13.20 22.41 -4.54
C GLU A 158 13.29 21.58 -5.83
N LYS A 159 12.81 20.33 -5.78
CA LYS A 159 12.82 19.45 -6.95
C LYS A 159 11.56 19.66 -7.77
N ALA A 160 11.76 19.80 -9.08
CA ALA A 160 10.66 19.74 -10.02
C ALA A 160 10.09 18.32 -10.06
N ILE A 161 8.81 18.24 -10.33
CA ILE A 161 8.04 17.02 -10.50
C ILE A 161 7.77 16.88 -11.99
N GLU A 162 8.27 15.79 -12.55
CA GLU A 162 8.16 15.48 -13.97
C GLU A 162 7.07 14.43 -14.16
N THR A 163 6.20 14.65 -15.14
CA THR A 163 5.23 13.64 -15.52
C THR A 163 5.92 12.48 -16.23
N SER A 164 5.43 11.28 -15.96
CA SER A 164 5.92 10.08 -16.61
C SER A 164 4.74 9.26 -17.13
N PRO A 165 4.77 8.83 -18.39
CA PRO A 165 3.70 8.03 -18.94
C PRO A 165 3.76 6.61 -18.39
N VAL A 166 2.59 6.10 -17.99
CA VAL A 166 2.38 4.67 -17.80
C VAL A 166 1.38 4.20 -18.84
N GLY A 167 1.65 3.07 -19.48
CA GLY A 167 0.81 2.58 -20.55
C GLY A 167 0.94 1.10 -20.87
N LEU A 168 0.07 0.65 -21.77
CA LEU A 168 0.01 -0.70 -22.29
C LEU A 168 0.03 -0.63 -23.82
N GLU A 169 0.95 -1.35 -24.45
CA GLU A 169 0.97 -1.53 -25.90
C GLU A 169 -0.12 -2.51 -26.35
N ILE A 170 -0.84 -2.14 -27.40
CA ILE A 170 -1.84 -2.98 -28.05
C ILE A 170 -1.17 -3.79 -29.18
N ASN A 171 -1.17 -5.11 -29.03
CA ASN A 171 -0.68 -6.03 -30.06
C ASN A 171 -1.82 -6.85 -30.69
N PHE A 172 -2.71 -6.18 -31.44
CA PHE A 172 -3.64 -6.84 -32.35
C PHE A 172 -3.86 -6.01 -33.61
N THR A 173 -4.17 -6.69 -34.72
CA THR A 173 -4.35 -6.03 -36.02
C THR A 173 -5.69 -5.29 -36.11
N TYR A 174 -5.72 -4.19 -36.86
CA TYR A 174 -6.96 -3.46 -37.15
C TYR A 174 -8.02 -4.36 -37.82
N GLU A 175 -7.59 -5.25 -38.72
CA GLU A 175 -8.45 -6.23 -39.38
C GLU A 175 -9.17 -7.18 -38.41
N SER A 176 -8.52 -7.49 -37.29
CA SER A 176 -9.13 -8.30 -36.23
C SER A 176 -10.12 -7.46 -35.43
N LEU A 177 -9.75 -6.22 -35.09
CA LEU A 177 -10.60 -5.30 -34.32
C LEU A 177 -11.90 -4.99 -35.06
N LYS A 178 -11.84 -4.67 -36.36
CA LYS A 178 -13.00 -4.23 -37.13
C LYS A 178 -14.12 -5.29 -37.17
N ARG A 179 -13.76 -6.57 -37.10
CA ARG A 179 -14.71 -7.70 -37.11
C ARG A 179 -15.32 -8.00 -35.74
N MET A 180 -14.79 -7.42 -34.66
CA MET A 180 -15.32 -7.63 -33.33
C MET A 180 -16.61 -6.84 -33.12
N GLN A 181 -17.52 -7.41 -32.33
CA GLN A 181 -18.69 -6.68 -31.83
C GLN A 181 -18.22 -5.50 -30.97
N ILE A 182 -18.82 -4.33 -31.17
CA ILE A 182 -18.41 -3.07 -30.52
C ILE A 182 -18.45 -3.19 -28.98
N LEU A 183 -19.43 -3.91 -28.44
CA LEU A 183 -19.57 -4.12 -26.99
C LEU A 183 -18.47 -5.02 -26.41
N LYS A 184 -17.94 -5.97 -27.19
CA LYS A 184 -16.77 -6.77 -26.78
C LYS A 184 -15.52 -5.89 -26.71
N VAL A 185 -15.36 -5.02 -27.70
CA VAL A 185 -14.25 -4.05 -27.77
C VAL A 185 -14.32 -3.07 -26.61
N GLN A 186 -15.50 -2.56 -26.28
CA GLN A 186 -15.75 -1.75 -25.10
C GLN A 186 -15.27 -2.45 -23.82
N ASN A 187 -15.65 -3.71 -23.60
CA ASN A 187 -15.22 -4.46 -22.41
C ASN A 187 -13.70 -4.64 -22.36
N ILE A 188 -13.04 -4.88 -23.50
CA ILE A 188 -11.57 -4.99 -23.58
C ILE A 188 -10.91 -3.67 -23.15
N PHE A 189 -11.36 -2.54 -23.68
CA PHE A 189 -10.81 -1.23 -23.32
C PHE A 189 -11.11 -0.85 -21.87
N GLN A 190 -12.25 -1.24 -21.32
CA GLN A 190 -12.54 -1.09 -19.90
C GLN A 190 -11.58 -1.91 -19.02
N VAL A 191 -11.25 -3.14 -19.41
CA VAL A 191 -10.23 -3.94 -18.70
C VAL A 191 -8.86 -3.28 -18.76
N PHE A 192 -8.48 -2.69 -19.89
CA PHE A 192 -7.25 -1.92 -20.01
C PHE A 192 -7.25 -0.69 -19.10
N GLY A 193 -8.35 0.06 -19.07
CA GLY A 193 -8.53 1.18 -18.15
C GLY A 193 -8.40 0.77 -16.68
N TRP A 194 -9.00 -0.36 -16.30
CA TRP A 194 -8.87 -0.89 -14.94
C TRP A 194 -7.40 -1.23 -14.61
N LYS A 195 -6.68 -1.91 -15.51
CA LYS A 195 -5.24 -2.21 -15.33
C LYS A 195 -4.37 -0.96 -15.26
N LEU A 196 -4.66 0.04 -16.09
CA LEU A 196 -3.97 1.32 -16.12
C LEU A 196 -4.15 2.05 -14.78
N SER A 197 -5.39 2.11 -14.28
CA SER A 197 -5.71 2.69 -12.97
C SER A 197 -4.95 2.02 -11.82
N GLN A 198 -4.77 0.70 -11.85
CA GLN A 198 -3.95 -0.01 -10.87
C GLN A 198 -2.47 0.43 -10.88
N GLN A 199 -1.89 0.72 -12.06
CA GLN A 199 -0.51 1.22 -12.11
C GLN A 199 -0.41 2.68 -11.65
N ILE A 200 -1.38 3.52 -12.00
CA ILE A 200 -1.43 4.92 -11.55
C ILE A 200 -1.59 4.98 -10.02
N THR A 201 -2.52 4.20 -9.46
CA THR A 201 -2.75 4.16 -8.02
C THR A 201 -1.59 3.52 -7.27
N LYS A 202 -0.89 2.53 -7.85
CA LYS A 202 0.39 2.04 -7.31
C LYS A 202 1.39 3.17 -7.10
N GLU A 203 1.57 4.02 -8.11
CA GLU A 203 2.48 5.16 -8.02
C GLU A 203 2.00 6.20 -7.01
N ALA A 204 0.69 6.47 -6.95
CA ALA A 204 0.11 7.32 -5.91
C ALA A 204 0.43 6.79 -4.50
N LEU A 205 0.24 5.49 -4.25
CA LEU A 205 0.54 4.86 -2.96
C LEU A 205 2.05 4.88 -2.68
N ARG A 206 2.91 4.72 -3.69
CA ARG A 206 4.37 4.88 -3.55
C ARG A 206 4.72 6.29 -3.08
N VAL A 207 4.14 7.34 -3.69
CA VAL A 207 4.37 8.74 -3.32
C VAL A 207 3.78 9.04 -1.93
N ILE A 208 2.63 8.47 -1.60
CA ILE A 208 2.05 8.61 -0.26
C ILE A 208 3.01 8.03 0.80
N LYS A 209 3.53 6.81 0.57
CA LYS A 209 4.43 6.10 1.49
C LYS A 209 5.83 6.68 1.55
N SER A 210 6.45 6.90 0.40
CA SER A 210 7.90 7.14 0.25
C SER A 210 8.23 8.57 -0.16
N GLY A 211 7.24 9.45 -0.26
CA GLY A 211 7.43 10.82 -0.71
C GLY A 211 7.60 10.97 -2.22
N ASP A 212 7.60 12.22 -2.66
CA ASP A 212 7.79 12.64 -4.06
C ASP A 212 9.27 12.89 -4.41
N GLY A 213 10.17 12.58 -3.48
CA GLY A 213 11.62 12.78 -3.61
C GLY A 213 12.13 14.09 -3.01
N ASN A 214 11.25 14.99 -2.54
CA ASN A 214 11.62 16.11 -1.69
C ASN A 214 11.76 15.66 -0.22
N THR A 215 12.65 16.32 0.53
CA THR A 215 12.91 15.98 1.94
C THR A 215 11.68 16.21 2.81
N GLY A 216 11.36 15.25 3.68
CA GLY A 216 10.27 15.38 4.65
C GLY A 216 8.89 15.19 4.03
N THR A 217 8.81 14.50 2.89
CA THR A 217 7.54 14.17 2.19
C THR A 217 7.10 12.72 2.42
N GLU A 218 7.95 11.92 3.05
CA GLU A 218 7.70 10.52 3.39
C GLU A 218 6.60 10.38 4.45
N ALA A 219 5.88 9.25 4.42
CA ALA A 219 4.91 8.95 5.46
C ALA A 219 5.60 8.71 6.81
N LYS A 220 4.96 9.16 7.89
CA LYS A 220 5.33 8.73 9.23
C LYS A 220 5.23 7.21 9.30
N THR A 221 6.23 6.56 9.88
CA THR A 221 6.24 5.10 10.01
C THR A 221 6.13 4.66 11.46
N SER A 222 5.38 3.59 11.70
CA SER A 222 5.33 2.93 13.01
C SER A 222 5.18 1.42 12.86
N GLN A 223 5.35 0.70 13.97
CA GLN A 223 5.18 -0.74 14.02
C GLN A 223 4.14 -1.12 15.06
N THR A 224 3.57 -2.30 14.94
CA THR A 224 2.75 -2.91 16.01
C THR A 224 3.57 -3.07 17.29
N LEU A 225 2.92 -3.01 18.45
CA LEU A 225 3.60 -3.17 19.74
C LEU A 225 4.21 -4.57 19.92
N GLY A 226 3.57 -5.59 19.35
CA GLY A 226 4.04 -6.98 19.34
C GLY A 226 4.14 -7.55 17.92
N THR A 227 4.46 -8.83 17.83
CA THR A 227 4.57 -9.58 16.56
C THR A 227 3.22 -9.98 15.97
N VAL A 228 2.12 -9.71 16.68
CA VAL A 228 0.75 -9.98 16.24
C VAL A 228 0.01 -8.65 16.16
N TRP A 229 -0.65 -8.40 15.04
CA TRP A 229 -1.56 -7.27 14.90
C TRP A 229 -2.73 -7.40 15.84
N LYS A 230 -3.04 -6.34 16.59
CA LYS A 230 -4.25 -6.26 17.41
C LYS A 230 -5.12 -5.10 16.97
N TYR A 231 -6.41 -5.17 17.30
CA TYR A 231 -7.35 -4.06 17.15
C TYR A 231 -6.81 -2.73 17.71
N SER A 232 -6.13 -2.77 18.87
CA SER A 232 -5.50 -1.59 19.48
C SER A 232 -4.43 -0.94 18.59
N ASP A 233 -3.71 -1.72 17.78
CA ASP A 233 -2.71 -1.19 16.86
C ASP A 233 -3.35 -0.39 15.73
N VAL A 234 -4.51 -0.83 15.24
CA VAL A 234 -5.31 -0.11 14.24
C VAL A 234 -5.84 1.18 14.83
N VAL A 235 -6.48 1.13 16.01
CA VAL A 235 -7.01 2.33 16.68
C VAL A 235 -5.87 3.33 16.95
N ASN A 236 -4.72 2.86 17.43
CA ASN A 236 -3.56 3.71 17.66
C ASN A 236 -3.06 4.37 16.36
N LEU A 237 -3.04 3.65 15.24
CA LEU A 237 -2.71 4.24 13.94
C LEU A 237 -3.72 5.33 13.57
N LEU A 238 -5.01 5.04 13.63
CA LEU A 238 -6.05 6.00 13.22
C LEU A 238 -6.05 7.26 14.10
N LEU A 239 -5.81 7.11 15.40
CA LEU A 239 -5.72 8.23 16.35
C LEU A 239 -4.33 8.92 16.37
N SER A 240 -3.36 8.43 15.59
CA SER A 240 -2.02 9.02 15.54
C SER A 240 -1.94 10.27 14.66
N ALA A 241 -3.02 10.59 13.94
CA ALA A 241 -3.18 11.84 13.21
C ALA A 241 -2.93 13.02 14.17
N ASP A 242 -1.77 13.65 14.02
CA ASP A 242 -1.37 14.83 14.76
C ASP A 242 -1.61 16.09 13.92
N GLN A 243 -1.56 17.26 14.56
CA GLN A 243 -1.65 18.56 13.88
C GLN A 243 -2.93 18.86 13.07
N GLY A 244 -4.02 18.14 13.34
CA GLY A 244 -5.36 18.49 12.84
C GLY A 244 -5.70 17.93 11.46
N VAL A 245 -4.98 16.90 10.99
CA VAL A 245 -5.32 16.19 9.75
C VAL A 245 -5.79 14.79 10.07
N GLU A 246 -7.09 14.62 10.28
CA GLU A 246 -7.70 13.30 10.39
C GLU A 246 -7.50 12.54 9.09
N PHE A 247 -7.18 11.24 9.15
CA PHE A 247 -7.13 10.43 7.94
C PHE A 247 -8.53 10.36 7.31
N THR A 248 -8.62 9.93 6.05
CA THR A 248 -9.90 9.73 5.35
C THR A 248 -9.96 8.36 4.69
N HIS A 249 -8.79 7.79 4.38
CA HIS A 249 -8.64 6.55 3.65
C HIS A 249 -7.59 5.67 4.33
N ALA A 250 -7.82 4.36 4.24
CA ALA A 250 -6.87 3.34 4.63
C ALA A 250 -6.78 2.30 3.52
N VAL A 251 -5.57 1.86 3.18
CA VAL A 251 -5.36 0.78 2.21
C VAL A 251 -4.57 -0.35 2.85
N VAL A 252 -4.97 -1.58 2.51
CA VAL A 252 -4.35 -2.84 2.94
C VAL A 252 -4.26 -3.81 1.76
N SER A 253 -3.52 -4.90 1.92
CA SER A 253 -3.60 -6.03 0.97
C SER A 253 -4.94 -6.76 1.10
N LYS A 254 -5.34 -7.52 0.08
CA LYS A 254 -6.57 -8.34 0.15
C LYS A 254 -6.47 -9.40 1.27
N ASN A 255 -5.32 -10.05 1.39
CA ASN A 255 -5.07 -11.06 2.43
C ASN A 255 -5.20 -10.45 3.82
N PHE A 256 -4.68 -9.23 4.02
CA PHE A 256 -4.75 -8.59 5.31
C PHE A 256 -6.16 -8.10 5.64
N LEU A 257 -6.91 -7.60 4.66
CA LEU A 257 -8.32 -7.28 4.86
C LEU A 257 -9.13 -8.53 5.23
N GLU A 258 -8.94 -9.64 4.52
CA GLU A 258 -9.60 -10.91 4.84
C GLU A 258 -9.31 -11.32 6.29
N LYS A 259 -8.05 -11.26 6.72
CA LYS A 259 -7.65 -11.53 8.11
C LYS A 259 -8.34 -10.59 9.10
N MET A 260 -8.38 -9.28 8.83
CA MET A 260 -9.10 -8.31 9.68
C MET A 260 -10.59 -8.65 9.78
N LEU A 261 -11.20 -9.09 8.68
CA LEU A 261 -12.62 -9.43 8.58
C LEU A 261 -12.95 -10.85 9.03
N THR A 262 -11.98 -11.69 9.44
CA THR A 262 -12.24 -13.07 9.88
C THR A 262 -11.61 -13.46 11.22
N ASP A 263 -10.57 -12.76 11.70
CA ASP A 263 -9.91 -13.06 12.97
C ASP A 263 -10.73 -12.52 14.16
N GLU A 264 -11.49 -13.42 14.79
CA GLU A 264 -12.32 -13.14 15.95
C GLU A 264 -11.54 -12.84 17.23
N THR A 265 -10.24 -13.18 17.28
CA THR A 265 -9.40 -12.98 18.47
C THR A 265 -8.80 -11.58 18.47
N ASN A 266 -8.19 -11.18 17.36
CA ASN A 266 -7.43 -9.93 17.28
C ASN A 266 -8.22 -8.76 16.67
N PHE A 267 -9.29 -9.06 15.91
CA PHE A 267 -10.08 -8.05 15.17
C PHE A 267 -11.59 -8.22 15.37
N LYS A 268 -12.04 -8.66 16.55
CA LYS A 268 -13.46 -8.89 16.87
C LYS A 268 -14.40 -7.74 16.47
N GLN A 269 -13.94 -6.48 16.56
CA GLN A 269 -14.74 -5.31 16.21
C GLN A 269 -15.06 -5.22 14.70
N PHE A 270 -14.17 -5.72 13.84
CA PHE A 270 -14.38 -5.80 12.39
C PHE A 270 -15.38 -6.89 11.99
N GLN A 271 -15.73 -7.80 12.91
CA GLN A 271 -16.76 -8.83 12.72
C GLN A 271 -18.19 -8.33 12.94
N SER A 272 -18.35 -7.07 13.35
CA SER A 272 -19.69 -6.57 13.67
C SER A 272 -20.57 -6.55 12.41
N MET A 273 -21.80 -7.06 12.54
CA MET A 273 -22.76 -7.10 11.43
C MET A 273 -22.95 -5.73 10.76
N ASN A 274 -22.89 -4.66 11.56
CA ASN A 274 -23.01 -3.29 11.08
C ASN A 274 -21.85 -2.85 10.18
N LEU A 275 -20.65 -3.41 10.30
CA LEU A 275 -19.53 -3.11 9.41
C LEU A 275 -19.55 -3.98 8.15
N LEU A 276 -20.05 -5.22 8.29
CA LEU A 276 -20.14 -6.19 7.20
C LEU A 276 -21.36 -6.00 6.30
N GLU A 277 -22.39 -5.27 6.75
CA GLU A 277 -23.64 -5.06 5.99
C GLU A 277 -23.39 -4.47 4.60
N GLY A 278 -22.53 -3.46 4.49
CA GLY A 278 -22.17 -2.89 3.19
C GLY A 278 -21.44 -3.86 2.29
N TYR A 279 -20.64 -4.77 2.87
CA TYR A 279 -19.88 -5.74 2.09
C TYR A 279 -20.84 -6.78 1.48
N VAL A 280 -21.82 -7.22 2.26
CA VAL A 280 -22.87 -8.13 1.79
C VAL A 280 -23.76 -7.49 0.73
N LYS A 281 -24.11 -6.20 0.86
CA LYS A 281 -25.00 -5.50 -0.08
C LYS A 281 -24.32 -5.00 -1.35
N THR A 282 -23.10 -4.49 -1.21
CA THR A 282 -22.44 -3.66 -2.24
C THR A 282 -21.00 -4.07 -2.52
N GLY A 283 -20.44 -5.07 -1.83
CA GLY A 283 -19.02 -5.46 -1.97
C GLY A 283 -18.03 -4.46 -1.35
N GLN A 284 -18.52 -3.44 -0.61
CA GLN A 284 -17.69 -2.43 0.05
C GLN A 284 -17.70 -2.63 1.56
N VAL A 285 -16.52 -2.54 2.19
CA VAL A 285 -16.45 -2.51 3.66
C VAL A 285 -16.98 -1.15 4.13
N LEU A 286 -17.95 -1.13 5.06
CA LEU A 286 -18.46 0.13 5.59
C LEU A 286 -17.37 0.91 6.30
N ASN A 287 -17.49 2.24 6.27
CA ASN A 287 -16.50 3.11 6.87
C ASN A 287 -16.36 2.80 8.37
N PHE A 288 -15.13 2.56 8.79
CA PHE A 288 -14.77 2.31 10.18
C PHE A 288 -13.89 3.46 10.68
N PHE A 289 -14.26 4.05 11.82
CA PHE A 289 -13.66 5.31 12.31
C PHE A 289 -13.72 6.46 11.28
N GLY A 290 -14.76 6.49 10.45
CA GLY A 290 -14.89 7.49 9.37
C GLY A 290 -13.93 7.27 8.19
N MET A 291 -13.16 6.18 8.17
CA MET A 291 -12.21 5.88 7.11
C MET A 291 -12.85 5.05 6.01
N ASN A 292 -12.51 5.38 4.76
CA ASN A 292 -12.80 4.55 3.62
C ASN A 292 -11.71 3.48 3.47
N TRP A 293 -12.08 2.21 3.65
CA TRP A 293 -11.15 1.08 3.59
C TRP A 293 -11.07 0.50 2.19
N LYS A 294 -9.87 0.49 1.63
CA LYS A 294 -9.57 0.04 0.28
C LYS A 294 -8.53 -1.06 0.26
N THR A 295 -8.44 -1.73 -0.88
CA THR A 295 -7.39 -2.71 -1.16
C THR A 295 -6.54 -2.30 -2.35
N HIS A 296 -5.29 -2.72 -2.36
CA HIS A 296 -4.45 -2.61 -3.55
C HIS A 296 -3.52 -3.84 -3.64
N PRO A 297 -3.33 -4.45 -4.82
CA PRO A 297 -2.52 -5.67 -4.97
C PRO A 297 -1.04 -5.48 -4.64
N ASP A 298 -0.49 -4.28 -4.83
CA ASP A 298 0.90 -3.96 -4.47
C ASP A 298 1.10 -3.53 -2.99
N MET A 299 0.09 -3.70 -2.13
CA MET A 299 0.27 -3.50 -0.69
C MET A 299 0.94 -4.71 -0.06
N ASP A 300 1.93 -4.44 0.79
CA ASP A 300 2.57 -5.44 1.63
C ASP A 300 1.52 -6.12 2.55
N ASP A 301 1.65 -7.43 2.73
CA ASP A 301 0.85 -8.16 3.71
C ASP A 301 1.18 -7.67 5.13
N ASP A 302 0.18 -7.67 6.02
CA ASP A 302 0.30 -7.16 7.39
C ASP A 302 0.78 -5.68 7.50
N ALA A 303 0.42 -4.83 6.51
CA ALA A 303 0.66 -3.39 6.54
C ALA A 303 -0.63 -2.58 6.30
N ILE A 304 -0.69 -1.39 6.91
CA ILE A 304 -1.75 -0.39 6.69
C ILE A 304 -1.09 0.93 6.30
N LEU A 305 -1.54 1.50 5.18
CA LEU A 305 -1.20 2.87 4.79
C LEU A 305 -2.46 3.73 4.90
N THR A 306 -2.40 4.82 5.66
CA THR A 306 -3.50 5.76 5.86
C THR A 306 -3.13 7.13 5.31
N TRP A 307 -4.12 7.85 4.78
CA TRP A 307 -3.93 9.23 4.31
C TRP A 307 -5.21 10.06 4.38
N ASN A 308 -5.06 11.39 4.36
CA ASN A 308 -6.14 12.32 4.11
C ASN A 308 -6.13 12.75 2.62
N LYS A 309 -7.12 12.31 1.83
CA LYS A 309 -7.15 12.59 0.39
C LYS A 309 -7.18 14.08 0.07
N ASP A 310 -7.75 14.90 0.96
CA ASP A 310 -8.00 16.32 0.74
C ASP A 310 -6.76 17.21 0.91
N VAL A 311 -5.68 16.66 1.47
CA VAL A 311 -4.43 17.42 1.70
C VAL A 311 -3.16 16.64 1.42
N THR A 312 -3.23 15.38 0.98
CA THR A 312 -2.01 14.56 0.79
C THR A 312 -1.34 14.79 -0.55
N LEU A 313 -2.07 14.60 -1.66
CA LEU A 313 -1.51 14.67 -3.00
C LEU A 313 -2.19 15.74 -3.86
N GLU A 314 -1.41 16.28 -4.79
CA GLU A 314 -1.86 16.94 -6.01
C GLU A 314 -1.49 16.07 -7.21
N LEU A 315 -2.42 15.89 -8.14
CA LEU A 315 -2.23 15.16 -9.39
C LEU A 315 -1.93 16.14 -10.52
N TYR A 316 -0.80 15.98 -11.17
CA TYR A 316 -0.47 16.65 -12.43
C TYR A 316 -0.77 15.70 -13.58
N GLU A 317 -1.52 16.15 -14.59
CA GLU A 317 -1.85 15.35 -15.78
C GLU A 317 -1.78 16.19 -17.07
N ASP A 318 -1.64 15.53 -18.21
CA ASP A 318 -1.77 16.20 -19.52
C ASP A 318 -3.17 16.81 -19.68
N SER A 319 -3.21 18.09 -20.03
CA SER A 319 -4.42 18.87 -20.31
C SER A 319 -5.36 18.27 -21.36
N ALA A 320 -4.84 17.49 -22.31
CA ALA A 320 -5.64 16.96 -23.42
C ALA A 320 -6.51 15.75 -23.05
N GLY A 321 -6.20 15.03 -21.97
CA GLY A 321 -6.93 13.82 -21.56
C GLY A 321 -7.02 12.73 -22.64
N GLN A 322 -6.09 12.73 -23.62
CA GLN A 322 -6.06 11.72 -24.67
C GLN A 322 -5.20 10.55 -24.20
N LEU A 323 -5.81 9.37 -24.13
CA LEU A 323 -5.12 8.15 -23.69
C LEU A 323 -4.54 7.34 -24.86
N VAL A 324 -4.93 7.68 -26.09
CA VAL A 324 -4.56 6.96 -27.31
C VAL A 324 -4.00 7.90 -28.36
N GLU A 325 -3.14 7.37 -29.23
CA GLU A 325 -2.68 8.06 -30.43
C GLU A 325 -3.82 8.12 -31.47
N SER A 326 -4.70 9.13 -31.36
CA SER A 326 -5.91 9.25 -32.20
C SER A 326 -5.64 9.15 -33.70
N ASP A 327 -4.53 9.72 -34.18
CA ASP A 327 -4.13 9.66 -35.60
C ASP A 327 -3.94 8.23 -36.11
N ARG A 328 -3.40 7.33 -35.27
CA ARG A 328 -3.25 5.92 -35.64
C ARG A 328 -4.58 5.21 -35.74
N PHE A 329 -5.51 5.50 -34.83
CA PHE A 329 -6.87 4.97 -34.90
C PHE A 329 -7.62 5.45 -36.15
N ILE A 330 -7.50 6.75 -36.49
CA ILE A 330 -8.12 7.34 -37.68
C ILE A 330 -7.53 6.76 -38.98
N ARG A 331 -6.22 6.45 -38.99
CA ARG A 331 -5.51 5.86 -40.14
C ARG A 331 -5.59 4.33 -40.19
N GLU A 332 -6.30 3.70 -39.26
CA GLU A 332 -6.42 2.23 -39.17
C GLU A 332 -5.08 1.52 -38.90
N GLN A 333 -4.13 2.21 -38.26
CA GLN A 333 -2.76 1.77 -37.98
C GLN A 333 -2.54 1.55 -36.47
N ILE A 334 -3.44 0.81 -35.83
CA ILE A 334 -3.47 0.66 -34.37
C ILE A 334 -2.44 -0.35 -33.81
N GLU A 335 -1.86 -1.20 -34.65
CA GLU A 335 -0.89 -2.21 -34.22
C GLU A 335 0.36 -1.53 -33.64
N GLY A 336 0.78 -1.95 -32.44
CA GLY A 336 1.88 -1.33 -31.71
C GLY A 336 1.56 0.08 -31.19
N THR A 337 0.29 0.44 -31.07
CA THR A 337 -0.13 1.69 -30.42
C THR A 337 -0.15 1.50 -28.91
N VAL A 338 0.26 2.53 -28.17
CA VAL A 338 0.25 2.53 -26.70
C VAL A 338 -0.99 3.26 -26.19
N ILE A 339 -1.74 2.63 -25.30
CA ILE A 339 -2.67 3.35 -24.41
C ILE A 339 -1.86 3.85 -23.23
N SER A 340 -1.77 5.16 -23.02
CA SER A 340 -0.97 5.72 -21.94
C SER A 340 -1.67 6.84 -21.20
N TYR A 341 -1.25 7.06 -19.96
CA TYR A 341 -1.64 8.19 -19.14
C TYR A 341 -0.37 8.83 -18.60
N ASP A 342 -0.17 10.11 -18.90
CA ASP A 342 1.00 10.90 -18.48
C ASP A 342 0.64 11.75 -17.27
N PHE A 343 1.32 11.48 -16.15
CA PHE A 343 0.97 12.06 -14.86
C PHE A 343 2.15 12.14 -13.91
N ALA A 344 1.99 12.93 -12.86
CA ALA A 344 2.82 12.88 -11.66
C ALA A 344 2.01 13.21 -10.41
N PHE A 345 2.51 12.78 -9.26
CA PHE A 345 1.94 13.16 -7.97
C PHE A 345 2.94 13.99 -7.18
N ALA A 346 2.44 15.07 -6.57
CA ALA A 346 3.18 15.89 -5.63
C ALA A 346 2.64 15.74 -4.22
N LYS A 347 3.53 15.75 -3.23
CA LYS A 347 3.16 15.73 -1.82
C LYS A 347 2.89 17.15 -1.33
N LEU A 348 1.67 17.40 -0.85
CA LEU A 348 1.28 18.71 -0.33
C LEU A 348 1.54 18.86 1.18
N PHE A 349 1.28 17.79 1.94
CA PHE A 349 1.38 17.76 3.40
C PHE A 349 1.92 16.39 3.82
N SER A 350 3.00 16.32 4.60
CA SER A 350 3.61 15.03 4.99
C SER A 350 2.91 14.39 6.19
N ALA A 351 2.49 15.19 7.17
CA ALA A 351 1.74 14.74 8.34
C ALA A 351 0.31 14.24 8.01
N SER A 352 -0.10 14.25 6.74
CA SER A 352 -1.41 13.78 6.30
C SER A 352 -1.47 12.27 6.06
N CYS A 353 -0.39 11.54 6.29
CA CYS A 353 -0.32 10.10 6.03
C CYS A 353 0.55 9.33 7.03
N HIS A 354 0.25 8.05 7.22
CA HIS A 354 0.99 7.17 8.12
C HIS A 354 1.02 5.75 7.57
N HIS A 355 2.20 5.14 7.58
CA HIS A 355 2.42 3.74 7.22
C HIS A 355 2.75 2.91 8.47
N LYS A 356 1.93 1.92 8.80
CA LYS A 356 2.17 1.01 9.93
C LYS A 356 2.37 -0.41 9.44
N THR A 357 3.43 -1.06 9.90
CA THR A 357 3.74 -2.45 9.58
C THR A 357 3.69 -3.32 10.81
N LYS A 358 3.54 -4.63 10.61
CA LYS A 358 3.82 -5.61 11.65
C LYS A 358 5.27 -5.50 12.12
N ASN A 359 5.46 -5.59 13.41
CA ASN A 359 6.78 -5.70 14.00
C ASN A 359 7.32 -7.12 13.77
N LEU A 360 8.12 -7.29 12.72
CA LEU A 360 8.92 -8.50 12.47
C LEU A 360 10.23 -8.49 13.28
N ASN A 361 10.65 -7.31 13.73
CA ASN A 361 11.99 -7.02 14.22
C ASN A 361 12.15 -7.13 15.74
N ARG A 362 11.15 -7.61 16.47
CA ARG A 362 11.37 -7.99 17.87
C ARG A 362 12.16 -9.30 18.00
N ILE A 363 12.40 -9.99 16.90
CA ILE A 363 13.12 -11.25 16.92
C ILE A 363 14.57 -11.04 16.44
N ALA A 364 14.80 -10.47 15.25
CA ALA A 364 16.16 -10.24 14.73
C ALA A 364 16.93 -9.08 15.41
N LYS A 365 16.25 -8.07 15.96
CA LYS A 365 16.89 -6.89 16.61
C LYS A 365 17.24 -7.12 18.10
N HIS A 366 17.11 -8.35 18.57
CA HIS A 366 17.33 -8.72 19.97
C HIS A 366 18.52 -9.64 20.18
N MET A 367 19.04 -10.27 19.12
CA MET A 367 20.15 -11.19 19.23
C MET A 367 21.49 -10.43 19.22
N LEU A 368 22.30 -10.68 20.24
CA LEU A 368 23.67 -10.19 20.36
C LEU A 368 24.62 -11.05 19.52
N ASN A 369 24.27 -12.31 19.28
CA ASN A 369 24.93 -13.23 18.36
C ASN A 369 24.04 -13.56 17.18
N GLU A 370 24.62 -13.65 15.99
CA GLU A 370 23.90 -14.17 14.82
C GLU A 370 23.46 -15.62 15.05
N VAL A 371 22.31 -16.00 14.49
CA VAL A 371 21.73 -17.36 14.60
C VAL A 371 22.76 -18.44 14.23
N ALA A 372 23.53 -18.24 13.16
CA ALA A 372 24.57 -19.18 12.74
C ALA A 372 25.67 -19.39 13.81
N GLU A 373 26.07 -18.32 14.49
CA GLU A 373 27.05 -18.38 15.57
C GLU A 373 26.48 -19.00 16.84
N LEU A 374 25.22 -18.71 17.18
CA LEU A 374 24.55 -19.39 18.30
C LEU A 374 24.48 -20.90 18.10
N LYS A 375 24.07 -21.35 16.91
CA LYS A 375 24.03 -22.79 16.57
C LYS A 375 25.39 -23.45 16.79
N LYS A 376 26.47 -22.79 16.38
CA LYS A 376 27.85 -23.27 16.53
C LYS A 376 28.33 -23.28 17.98
N GLN A 377 27.99 -22.25 18.76
CA GLN A 377 28.50 -22.07 20.13
C GLN A 377 27.68 -22.82 21.18
N LEU A 378 26.38 -23.02 20.95
CA LEU A 378 25.52 -23.82 21.82
C LEU A 378 25.88 -25.31 21.73
N ARG A 379 26.30 -25.80 20.55
CA ARG A 379 26.66 -27.21 20.28
C ARG A 379 25.51 -28.21 20.49
N ILE A 380 24.27 -27.75 20.40
CA ILE A 380 23.06 -28.56 20.59
C ILE A 380 22.49 -28.98 19.24
N LYS A 381 22.11 -30.25 19.11
CA LYS A 381 21.45 -30.75 17.90
C LYS A 381 19.96 -30.42 17.98
N PRO A 382 19.35 -29.78 16.97
CA PRO A 382 17.92 -29.43 16.97
C PRO A 382 17.00 -30.60 17.34
N LYS A 383 17.33 -31.78 16.80
CA LYS A 383 16.60 -33.03 17.03
C LYS A 383 16.60 -33.49 18.51
N SER A 384 17.58 -33.11 19.32
CA SER A 384 17.58 -33.44 20.76
C SER A 384 16.58 -32.61 21.56
N LEU A 385 16.07 -31.53 20.98
CA LEU A 385 15.00 -30.69 21.53
C LEU A 385 13.64 -30.99 20.89
N ASP A 386 13.53 -32.06 20.08
CA ASP A 386 12.36 -32.36 19.26
C ASP A 386 11.98 -31.24 18.25
N LEU A 387 12.97 -30.43 17.81
CA LEU A 387 12.77 -29.33 16.86
C LEU A 387 13.40 -29.63 15.48
N SER A 388 12.73 -29.15 14.42
CA SER A 388 13.26 -29.18 13.05
C SER A 388 14.18 -27.97 12.80
N ASP A 389 15.26 -28.19 12.06
CA ASP A 389 16.13 -27.11 11.58
C ASP A 389 16.05 -26.91 10.05
N VAL A 390 14.94 -27.33 9.46
CA VAL A 390 14.64 -27.11 8.04
C VAL A 390 13.82 -25.83 7.91
N ARG A 391 14.28 -24.91 7.05
CA ARG A 391 13.55 -23.69 6.68
C ARG A 391 12.49 -23.97 5.62
N ASP A 392 11.40 -23.22 5.65
CA ASP A 392 10.39 -23.19 4.60
C ASP A 392 10.50 -21.87 3.81
N GLY A 393 11.14 -21.94 2.65
CA GLY A 393 11.51 -20.77 1.86
C GLY A 393 12.43 -19.82 2.64
N ASP A 394 12.00 -18.56 2.77
CA ASP A 394 12.71 -17.52 3.50
C ASP A 394 12.37 -17.49 5.01
N SER A 395 11.48 -18.36 5.48
CA SER A 395 11.06 -18.43 6.89
C SER A 395 12.12 -19.10 7.77
N ALA A 396 12.26 -18.64 9.01
CA ALA A 396 13.10 -19.28 10.02
C ALA A 396 12.66 -20.74 10.26
N SER A 397 13.60 -21.63 10.58
CA SER A 397 13.25 -22.99 11.01
C SER A 397 12.66 -22.95 12.43
N PRO A 398 11.87 -23.97 12.85
CA PRO A 398 11.39 -24.04 14.23
C PRO A 398 12.49 -23.96 15.30
N PHE A 399 13.69 -24.48 15.01
CA PHE A 399 14.84 -24.33 15.88
C PHE A 399 15.38 -22.89 15.91
N GLU A 400 15.39 -22.20 14.77
CA GLU A 400 15.79 -20.80 14.69
C GLU A 400 14.81 -19.89 15.43
N GLU A 401 13.50 -20.09 15.25
CA GLU A 401 12.44 -19.38 15.98
C GLU A 401 12.59 -19.57 17.51
N PHE A 402 12.94 -20.78 17.95
CA PHE A 402 13.22 -21.04 19.36
C PHE A 402 14.46 -20.26 19.85
N LEU A 403 15.59 -20.32 19.14
CA LEU A 403 16.81 -19.61 19.51
C LEU A 403 16.60 -18.10 19.59
N GLU A 404 15.81 -17.59 18.65
CA GLU A 404 15.34 -16.23 18.55
C GLU A 404 14.50 -15.80 19.77
N SER A 405 13.56 -16.64 20.19
CA SER A 405 12.76 -16.45 21.41
C SER A 405 13.64 -16.46 22.68
N ALA A 406 14.53 -17.44 22.80
CA ALA A 406 15.45 -17.57 23.93
C ALA A 406 16.42 -16.36 24.03
N ALA A 407 16.89 -15.84 22.89
CA ALA A 407 17.72 -14.64 22.85
C ALA A 407 16.94 -13.39 23.31
N ALA A 408 15.66 -13.27 22.98
CA ALA A 408 14.82 -12.19 23.48
C ALA A 408 14.64 -12.24 25.01
N LEU A 409 14.46 -13.44 25.58
CA LEU A 409 14.41 -13.65 27.03
C LEU A 409 15.75 -13.31 27.71
N ALA A 410 16.86 -13.73 27.10
CA ALA A 410 18.20 -13.39 27.57
C ALA A 410 18.40 -11.86 27.61
N LYS A 411 18.03 -11.14 26.55
CA LYS A 411 18.11 -9.67 26.50
C LYS A 411 17.22 -8.99 27.56
N ALA A 412 16.01 -9.49 27.79
CA ALA A 412 15.14 -8.98 28.83
C ALA A 412 15.77 -9.14 30.22
N ARG A 413 16.41 -10.29 30.48
CA ARG A 413 17.14 -10.56 31.73
C ARG A 413 18.35 -9.62 31.89
N LEU A 414 19.16 -9.44 30.85
CA LEU A 414 20.29 -8.50 30.86
C LEU A 414 19.83 -7.06 31.18
N THR A 415 18.73 -6.63 30.57
CA THR A 415 18.13 -5.31 30.82
C THR A 415 17.65 -5.20 32.28
N SER A 416 17.04 -6.26 32.84
CA SER A 416 16.62 -6.30 34.25
C SER A 416 17.79 -6.18 35.23
N TRP A 417 18.99 -6.58 34.83
CA TRP A 417 20.22 -6.41 35.60
C TRP A 417 20.85 -5.01 35.46
N GLY A 418 20.22 -4.11 34.69
CA GLY A 418 20.73 -2.76 34.43
C GLY A 418 21.87 -2.71 33.40
N VAL A 419 22.03 -3.73 32.57
CA VAL A 419 23.04 -3.76 31.51
C VAL A 419 22.60 -2.86 30.35
N ALA A 420 23.40 -1.85 30.02
CA ALA A 420 23.17 -1.01 28.84
C ALA A 420 23.62 -1.77 27.57
N ILE A 421 22.65 -2.09 26.72
CA ILE A 421 22.89 -2.83 25.46
C ILE A 421 22.87 -1.82 24.30
N PRO A 422 23.94 -1.72 23.48
CA PRO A 422 23.96 -0.86 22.30
C PRO A 422 22.82 -1.18 21.32
N ASP A 423 22.34 -0.19 20.59
CA ASP A 423 21.25 -0.36 19.60
C ASP A 423 21.70 -1.06 18.31
N SER A 424 23.02 -1.15 18.06
CA SER A 424 23.62 -1.78 16.90
C SER A 424 24.96 -2.45 17.23
N PRO A 425 25.38 -3.48 16.47
CA PRO A 425 26.72 -4.07 16.59
C PRO A 425 27.83 -3.04 16.30
N PRO A 426 29.08 -3.30 16.73
CA PRO A 426 29.56 -4.53 17.37
C PRO A 426 29.26 -4.62 18.88
N TYR A 427 28.84 -5.80 19.33
CA TYR A 427 28.64 -6.08 20.75
C TYR A 427 29.91 -6.62 21.41
N THR A 428 30.12 -6.28 22.68
CA THR A 428 31.29 -6.74 23.44
C THR A 428 31.24 -8.26 23.65
N THR A 429 32.41 -8.89 23.76
CA THR A 429 32.50 -10.35 24.01
C THR A 429 31.77 -10.77 25.29
N PRO A 430 31.89 -10.08 26.44
CA PRO A 430 31.14 -10.42 27.64
C PRO A 430 29.63 -10.44 27.41
N LEU A 431 29.10 -9.46 26.66
CA LEU A 431 27.67 -9.34 26.39
C LEU A 431 27.17 -10.50 25.52
N ARG A 432 27.91 -10.83 24.46
CA ARG A 432 27.63 -11.97 23.57
C ARG A 432 27.74 -13.32 24.29
N THR A 433 28.73 -13.50 25.16
CA THR A 433 28.89 -14.74 25.94
C THR A 433 27.80 -14.87 27.01
N SER A 434 27.39 -13.77 27.64
CA SER A 434 26.27 -13.79 28.59
C SER A 434 24.95 -14.16 27.94
N GLU A 435 24.69 -13.71 26.70
CA GLU A 435 23.52 -14.17 25.93
C GLU A 435 23.52 -15.69 25.75
N ILE A 436 24.65 -16.28 25.36
CA ILE A 436 24.76 -17.74 25.15
C ILE A 436 24.49 -18.51 26.44
N LEU A 437 25.05 -18.05 27.57
CA LEU A 437 24.82 -18.68 28.88
C LEU A 437 23.35 -18.62 29.29
N LEU A 438 22.66 -17.51 29.00
CA LEU A 438 21.23 -17.36 29.27
C LEU A 438 20.37 -18.22 28.35
N ILE A 439 20.73 -18.36 27.08
CA ILE A 439 20.04 -19.27 26.15
C ILE A 439 20.23 -20.73 26.59
N LYS A 440 21.42 -21.11 27.09
CA LYS A 440 21.61 -22.45 27.69
C LYS A 440 20.72 -22.68 28.90
N ALA A 441 20.53 -21.65 29.72
CA ALA A 441 19.61 -21.71 30.85
C ALA A 441 18.17 -21.95 30.37
N GLU A 442 17.70 -21.23 29.36
CA GLU A 442 16.35 -21.41 28.79
C GLU A 442 16.15 -22.82 28.23
N ILE A 443 17.15 -23.36 27.51
CA ILE A 443 17.09 -24.72 26.98
C ILE A 443 16.94 -25.76 28.10
N ILE A 444 17.66 -25.58 29.21
CA ILE A 444 17.57 -26.49 30.37
C ILE A 444 16.20 -26.33 31.05
N GLU A 445 15.70 -25.11 31.18
CA GLU A 445 14.41 -24.82 31.82
C GLU A 445 13.26 -25.45 31.03
N GLU A 446 13.21 -25.24 29.72
CA GLU A 446 12.13 -25.69 28.84
C GLU A 446 12.25 -27.18 28.49
N PHE A 447 13.44 -27.67 28.12
CA PHE A 447 13.63 -29.03 27.60
C PHE A 447 14.27 -29.99 28.61
N GLY A 448 14.88 -29.49 29.69
CA GLY A 448 15.62 -30.33 30.65
C GLY A 448 16.91 -30.92 30.07
N TYR A 449 17.51 -30.27 29.07
CA TYR A 449 18.69 -30.75 28.35
C TYR A 449 19.97 -30.02 28.80
N ASN A 450 20.99 -30.77 29.22
CA ASN A 450 22.32 -30.23 29.58
C ASN A 450 23.40 -30.98 28.79
N ASP A 451 24.44 -30.28 28.30
CA ASP A 451 25.56 -30.83 27.51
C ASP A 451 26.30 -32.00 28.21
N GLY A 452 26.14 -32.15 29.53
CA GLY A 452 26.72 -33.24 30.34
C GLY A 452 25.80 -34.45 30.56
N PHE A 453 24.61 -34.49 29.98
CA PHE A 453 23.62 -35.55 30.18
C PHE A 453 23.29 -36.24 28.84
N ASP A 454 23.87 -37.42 28.60
CA ASP A 454 23.46 -38.29 27.50
C ASP A 454 22.23 -39.10 27.96
N PRO A 455 21.04 -38.95 27.36
CA PRO A 455 19.86 -39.71 27.74
C PRO A 455 20.02 -41.23 27.54
N GLU A 456 21.03 -41.68 26.79
CA GLU A 456 21.23 -43.09 26.44
C GLU A 456 22.22 -43.86 27.32
N GLU A 457 23.00 -43.19 28.19
CA GLU A 457 23.94 -43.89 29.09
C GLU A 457 23.29 -44.31 30.41
N VAL A 458 22.77 -45.55 30.47
CA VAL A 458 22.43 -46.23 31.72
C VAL A 458 23.38 -47.41 31.92
N SER A 459 24.24 -47.33 32.93
CA SER A 459 24.95 -48.50 33.47
C SER A 459 24.07 -49.21 34.49
N THR A 460 23.58 -50.40 34.15
CA THR A 460 22.82 -51.27 35.07
C THR A 460 23.77 -52.23 35.79
N GLY A 461 24.00 -52.00 37.07
CA GLY A 461 24.47 -53.03 38.00
C GLY A 461 23.27 -53.74 38.63
N GLY A 462 23.12 -55.04 38.39
CA GLY A 462 22.20 -55.91 39.12
C GLY A 462 21.15 -56.58 38.23
N GLY A 463 21.13 -57.91 38.24
CA GLY A 463 20.33 -58.76 37.35
C GLY A 463 18.83 -58.54 37.48
N GLU A 464 18.26 -57.82 36.52
CA GLU A 464 17.05 -58.14 35.75
C GLU A 464 16.76 -56.93 34.86
N GLY A 465 16.80 -57.14 33.54
CA GLY A 465 16.80 -56.09 32.53
C GLY A 465 15.47 -55.35 32.40
N THR A 466 15.19 -54.42 33.30
CA THR A 466 14.12 -53.43 33.13
C THR A 466 14.74 -52.13 32.61
N LYS A 467 14.56 -51.81 31.32
CA LYS A 467 14.91 -50.50 30.76
C LYS A 467 13.93 -49.45 31.27
N VAL A 468 14.26 -48.82 32.38
CA VAL A 468 13.54 -47.62 32.85
C VAL A 468 14.08 -46.42 32.06
N LYS A 469 13.24 -45.82 31.19
CA LYS A 469 13.49 -44.46 30.67
C LYS A 469 13.53 -43.54 31.88
N ARG A 470 14.72 -43.12 32.34
CA ARG A 470 14.78 -42.06 33.35
C ARG A 470 14.21 -40.79 32.72
N SER A 471 13.26 -40.19 33.43
CA SER A 471 12.58 -38.96 33.06
C SER A 471 13.59 -37.82 32.95
N ARG A 472 13.31 -36.87 32.07
CA ARG A 472 13.91 -35.53 32.02
C ARG A 472 14.20 -35.02 33.46
N MET A 473 15.32 -34.35 33.67
CA MET A 473 15.78 -33.82 34.98
C MET A 473 14.63 -33.30 35.86
N SER A 474 14.73 -33.48 37.18
CA SER A 474 13.73 -32.96 38.12
C SER A 474 13.64 -31.42 38.06
N ALA A 475 12.53 -30.84 38.48
CA ALA A 475 12.36 -29.39 38.47
C ALA A 475 13.40 -28.68 39.38
N GLU A 476 13.75 -29.30 40.50
CA GLU A 476 14.78 -28.81 41.44
C GLU A 476 16.17 -28.87 40.79
N GLU A 477 16.55 -30.00 40.18
CA GLU A 477 17.83 -30.16 39.49
C GLU A 477 17.98 -29.18 38.31
N ARG A 478 16.90 -28.92 37.57
CA ARG A 478 16.91 -27.90 36.51
C ARG A 478 17.11 -26.51 37.08
N GLY A 479 16.40 -26.16 38.15
CA GLY A 479 16.49 -24.87 38.81
C GLY A 479 17.92 -24.54 39.24
N GLU A 480 18.62 -25.50 39.88
CA GLU A 480 20.01 -25.32 40.29
C GLU A 480 20.97 -25.07 39.12
N ILE A 481 20.84 -25.83 38.02
CA ILE A 481 21.70 -25.66 36.85
C ILE A 481 21.38 -24.36 36.11
N VAL A 482 20.10 -24.02 35.95
CA VAL A 482 19.62 -22.77 35.35
C VAL A 482 20.19 -21.56 36.10
N GLU A 483 20.09 -21.55 37.43
CA GLU A 483 20.68 -20.48 38.25
C GLU A 483 22.21 -20.47 38.16
N GLY A 484 22.86 -21.63 38.06
CA GLY A 484 24.30 -21.72 37.80
C GLY A 484 24.73 -21.01 36.49
N PHE A 485 23.97 -21.14 35.41
CA PHE A 485 24.23 -20.42 34.15
C PHE A 485 23.94 -18.92 34.27
N ARG A 486 22.83 -18.54 34.93
CA ARG A 486 22.47 -17.14 35.19
C ARG A 486 23.53 -16.43 36.03
N ASN A 487 24.04 -17.08 37.09
CA ASN A 487 25.09 -16.56 37.95
C ASN A 487 26.43 -16.40 37.22
N LYS A 488 26.79 -17.36 36.34
CA LYS A 488 27.97 -17.21 35.46
C LYS A 488 27.85 -16.01 34.52
N ALA A 489 26.68 -15.82 33.91
CA ALA A 489 26.42 -14.67 33.03
C ALA A 489 26.48 -13.34 33.81
N TYR A 490 25.93 -13.30 35.02
CA TYR A 490 25.99 -12.13 35.90
C TYR A 490 27.43 -11.82 36.32
N PHE A 491 28.18 -12.83 36.78
CA PHE A 491 29.58 -12.68 37.16
C PHE A 491 30.45 -12.18 35.99
N LEU A 492 30.19 -12.66 34.77
CA LEU A 492 30.92 -12.22 33.58
C LEU A 492 30.73 -10.72 33.27
N LEU A 493 29.56 -10.16 33.58
CA LEU A 493 29.24 -8.76 33.31
C LEU A 493 29.66 -7.82 34.44
N PHE A 494 29.59 -8.28 35.70
CA PHE A 494 29.74 -7.42 36.87
C PHE A 494 30.95 -7.77 37.76
N GLY A 495 31.64 -8.88 37.51
CA GLY A 495 32.80 -9.33 38.29
C GLY A 495 32.48 -9.78 39.73
N LYS A 496 31.19 -9.95 40.07
CA LYS A 496 30.70 -10.36 41.38
C LYS A 496 29.49 -11.27 41.25
N GLN A 497 29.24 -12.10 42.26
CA GLN A 497 27.99 -12.86 42.35
C GLN A 497 26.82 -11.89 42.61
N PRO A 498 25.59 -12.22 42.16
CA PRO A 498 24.42 -11.45 42.57
C PRO A 498 24.32 -11.47 44.11
N SER A 499 24.08 -10.32 44.72
CA SER A 499 23.87 -10.28 46.18
C SER A 499 22.58 -11.01 46.52
N GLU A 500 22.63 -12.03 47.38
CA GLU A 500 21.42 -12.49 48.04
C GLU A 500 20.85 -11.33 48.85
N SER A 501 19.69 -10.83 48.45
CA SER A 501 18.85 -10.02 49.31
C SER A 501 17.41 -10.46 49.18
N PRO A 502 16.68 -10.52 50.30
CA PRO A 502 15.56 -11.42 50.48
C PRO A 502 14.29 -10.84 49.85
N GLY A 503 13.52 -11.72 49.20
CA GLY A 503 12.11 -11.47 48.90
C GLY A 503 11.75 -11.54 47.43
N VAL A 504 11.44 -12.74 46.95
CA VAL A 504 10.11 -13.05 46.41
C VAL A 504 9.82 -14.50 46.82
N ALA A 505 8.95 -14.66 47.81
CA ALA A 505 8.14 -15.86 47.99
C ALA A 505 6.90 -15.74 47.10
#